data_AF-A0A821V2X3-F1
#
_entry.id   AF-A0A821V2X3-F1
#
_cell.length_a   1.000
_cell.length_b   1.000
_cell.length_c   1.000
_cell.angle_alpha   90.00
_cell.angle_beta   90.00
_cell.angle_gamma   90.00
#
_symmetry.space_group_name_H-M   'P 1'
#
loop_
_entity.id
_entity.type
_entity.pdbx_description
1 polymer ?
#
loop_
_entity_poly.entity_id
_entity_poly.type
_entity_poly.pdbx_seq_one_letter_code
_entity_poly.pdbx_strand_id
1 'polypeptide(L)'
;MIYSGLPKVNKTRSAHGVAICLDKTATNIWKLSGSEWEAVNERIIKIRMYCAPINVTYIAVYASVNPHNKSMIDKCDRFYIQLQETIDKVPKGDMIILMDDCNARVGKQEHLTVPQVVGPHAVDVKNENGNRLIDFCLTNKNSAIQDKNDKLLINFRNKLDRWKEYFCELLNVNSVVDPYLIHQISIPSTSTEERDRQSKPPTLEEIEETLKQMRNRKASGNDDISADILKAGGLPVLKWLHEIFVDIW
;
A
#
# COMPACT_ATOMS: atom_id res chain seq x y z
N MET A 1 -9.95 -8.93 -7.36
CA MET A 1 -8.65 -9.07 -6.68
C MET A 1 -7.62 -9.54 -7.68
N ILE A 2 -6.52 -8.82 -7.78
CA ILE A 2 -5.35 -9.11 -8.61
C ILE A 2 -4.20 -9.36 -7.64
N TYR A 3 -3.45 -10.44 -7.78
CA TYR A 3 -2.52 -10.92 -6.76
C TYR A 3 -1.19 -11.36 -7.37
N SER A 4 -0.10 -11.05 -6.69
CA SER A 4 1.24 -11.55 -6.97
C SER A 4 1.84 -12.19 -5.72
N GLY A 5 2.33 -13.42 -5.85
CA GLY A 5 2.95 -14.16 -4.76
C GLY A 5 3.24 -15.61 -5.13
N LEU A 6 3.93 -16.33 -4.24
CA LEU A 6 4.34 -17.71 -4.52
C LEU A 6 3.12 -18.64 -4.71
N PRO A 7 3.18 -19.58 -5.68
CA PRO A 7 2.14 -20.60 -5.86
C PRO A 7 1.94 -21.39 -4.56
N LYS A 8 0.69 -21.65 -4.20
CA LYS A 8 0.34 -22.48 -3.03
C LYS A 8 0.57 -23.96 -3.37
N VAL A 9 1.82 -24.40 -3.42
CA VAL A 9 2.12 -25.80 -3.76
C VAL A 9 1.75 -26.75 -2.61
N ASN A 10 1.62 -26.31 -1.35
CA ASN A 10 1.36 -27.23 -0.22
C ASN A 10 0.65 -26.60 1.00
N LYS A 11 -0.49 -25.90 0.88
CA LYS A 11 -1.29 -25.31 2.01
C LYS A 11 -0.47 -24.57 3.11
N THR A 12 0.80 -24.27 2.88
CA THR A 12 1.67 -23.51 3.75
C THR A 12 1.48 -22.04 3.42
N ARG A 13 1.34 -21.19 4.44
CA ARG A 13 1.24 -19.74 4.24
C ARG A 13 2.52 -19.25 3.57
N SER A 14 2.42 -18.71 2.35
CA SER A 14 3.52 -18.01 1.70
C SER A 14 3.95 -16.82 2.56
N ALA A 15 5.25 -16.66 2.79
CA ALA A 15 5.76 -15.61 3.67
C ALA A 15 5.57 -14.19 3.10
N HIS A 16 5.28 -14.09 1.80
CA HIS A 16 5.23 -12.87 0.99
C HIS A 16 4.11 -12.97 -0.07
N GLY A 17 3.51 -11.82 -0.39
CA GLY A 17 2.52 -11.64 -1.43
C GLY A 17 1.95 -10.22 -1.36
N VAL A 18 1.56 -9.68 -2.51
CA VAL A 18 0.94 -8.36 -2.65
C VAL A 18 -0.32 -8.48 -3.50
N ALA A 19 -1.37 -7.75 -3.14
CA ALA A 19 -2.66 -7.81 -3.84
C ALA A 19 -3.24 -6.42 -4.04
N ILE A 20 -3.91 -6.23 -5.17
CA ILE A 20 -4.75 -5.06 -5.43
C ILE A 20 -6.21 -5.54 -5.53
N CYS A 21 -7.07 -4.95 -4.70
CA CYS A 21 -8.50 -5.20 -4.73
C CYS A 21 -9.19 -4.01 -5.39
N LEU A 22 -9.84 -4.27 -6.51
CA LEU A 22 -10.73 -3.33 -7.19
C LEU A 22 -12.17 -3.69 -6.83
N ASP A 23 -13.01 -2.68 -6.64
CA ASP A 23 -14.45 -2.88 -6.54
C ASP A 23 -15.03 -3.32 -7.91
N LYS A 24 -16.32 -3.66 -7.94
CA LYS A 24 -16.98 -4.19 -9.14
C LYS A 24 -16.97 -3.19 -10.30
N THR A 25 -17.18 -1.91 -10.02
CA THR A 25 -17.20 -0.84 -11.03
C THR A 25 -15.81 -0.63 -11.61
N ALA A 26 -14.79 -0.46 -10.76
CA ALA A 26 -13.41 -0.33 -11.21
C ALA A 26 -12.93 -1.56 -12.00
N THR A 27 -13.31 -2.76 -11.56
CA THR A 27 -12.99 -4.02 -12.25
C THR A 27 -13.58 -4.06 -13.66
N ASN A 28 -14.85 -3.65 -13.82
CA ASN A 28 -15.52 -3.67 -15.11
C ASN A 28 -14.90 -2.65 -16.07
N ILE A 29 -14.66 -1.42 -15.61
CA ILE A 29 -14.04 -0.37 -16.43
C ILE A 29 -12.65 -0.79 -16.88
N TRP A 30 -11.84 -1.32 -15.96
CA TRP A 30 -10.49 -1.80 -16.24
C TRP A 30 -10.48 -2.91 -17.32
N LYS A 31 -11.44 -3.85 -17.26
CA LYS A 31 -11.58 -4.90 -18.28
C LYS A 31 -11.99 -4.33 -19.64
N LEU A 32 -12.95 -3.41 -19.67
CA LEU A 32 -13.46 -2.81 -20.90
C LEU A 32 -12.44 -1.92 -21.59
N SER A 33 -11.57 -1.25 -20.83
CA SER A 33 -10.50 -0.42 -21.39
C SER A 33 -9.34 -1.21 -21.98
N GLY A 34 -9.35 -2.54 -21.88
CA GLY A 34 -8.23 -3.39 -22.32
C GLY A 34 -6.96 -3.15 -21.50
N SER A 35 -7.10 -2.68 -20.27
CA SER A 35 -5.96 -2.36 -19.42
C SER A 35 -5.31 -3.63 -18.84
N GLU A 36 -3.98 -3.60 -18.70
CA GLU A 36 -3.20 -4.78 -18.31
C GLU A 36 -2.68 -4.67 -16.86
N TRP A 37 -2.35 -5.83 -16.30
CA TRP A 37 -1.67 -5.96 -15.02
C TRP A 37 -0.52 -6.96 -15.13
N GLU A 38 0.48 -6.82 -14.27
CA GLU A 38 1.68 -7.64 -14.28
C GLU A 38 2.08 -7.98 -12.83
N ALA A 39 2.18 -9.28 -12.54
CA ALA A 39 2.88 -9.79 -11.36
C ALA A 39 4.38 -9.77 -11.64
N VAL A 40 5.07 -8.71 -11.23
CA VAL A 40 6.52 -8.54 -11.48
C VAL A 40 7.31 -9.57 -10.68
N ASN A 41 7.02 -9.69 -9.38
CA ASN A 41 7.56 -10.71 -8.48
C ASN A 41 6.63 -10.87 -7.26
N GLU A 42 7.01 -11.68 -6.26
CA GLU A 42 6.19 -11.95 -5.08
C GLU A 42 5.96 -10.75 -4.13
N ARG A 43 6.50 -9.58 -4.45
CA ARG A 43 6.49 -8.33 -3.67
C ARG A 43 6.11 -7.10 -4.47
N ILE A 44 6.00 -7.18 -5.79
CA ILE A 44 5.70 -6.05 -6.67
C ILE A 44 4.60 -6.50 -7.64
N ILE A 45 3.52 -5.75 -7.67
CA ILE A 45 2.45 -5.90 -8.66
C ILE A 45 2.15 -4.55 -9.29
N LYS A 46 2.00 -4.55 -10.61
CA LYS A 46 1.70 -3.36 -11.40
C LYS A 46 0.33 -3.55 -12.05
N ILE A 47 -0.51 -2.52 -11.99
CA ILE A 47 -1.74 -2.44 -12.77
C ILE A 47 -1.82 -1.08 -13.43
N ARG A 48 -2.07 -1.08 -14.73
CA ARG A 48 -2.36 0.14 -15.48
C ARG A 48 -3.87 0.33 -15.51
N MET A 49 -4.34 1.55 -15.26
CA MET A 49 -5.74 1.93 -15.30
C MET A 49 -5.92 3.02 -16.34
N TYR A 50 -6.86 2.84 -17.26
CA TYR A 50 -7.28 3.91 -18.14
C TYR A 50 -8.15 4.89 -17.36
N CYS A 51 -7.62 6.09 -17.15
CA CYS A 51 -8.36 7.20 -16.60
C CYS A 51 -8.29 8.33 -17.63
N ALA A 52 -9.43 8.88 -18.05
CA ALA A 52 -9.40 10.05 -18.91
C ALA A 52 -9.15 11.29 -18.02
N PRO A 53 -8.26 12.22 -18.40
CA PRO A 53 -7.47 12.25 -19.63
C PRO A 53 -6.06 11.61 -19.53
N ILE A 54 -5.62 11.15 -18.35
CA ILE A 54 -4.29 10.55 -18.14
C ILE A 54 -4.40 9.15 -17.52
N ASN A 55 -3.73 8.16 -18.11
CA ASN A 55 -3.64 6.82 -17.55
C ASN A 55 -2.89 6.82 -16.22
N VAL A 56 -3.33 6.00 -15.28
CA VAL A 56 -2.70 5.86 -13.97
C VAL A 56 -2.14 4.44 -13.84
N THR A 57 -0.84 4.32 -13.63
CA THR A 57 -0.18 3.06 -13.32
C THR A 57 0.05 2.98 -11.81
N TYR A 58 -0.63 2.03 -11.17
CA TYR A 58 -0.43 1.69 -9.77
C TYR A 58 0.64 0.60 -9.67
N ILE A 59 1.61 0.82 -8.79
CA ILE A 59 2.63 -0.15 -8.42
C ILE A 59 2.46 -0.37 -6.92
N ALA A 60 1.89 -1.51 -6.53
CA ALA A 60 1.79 -1.88 -5.12
C ALA A 60 2.99 -2.74 -4.74
N VAL A 61 3.60 -2.41 -3.60
CA VAL A 61 4.83 -3.06 -3.15
C VAL A 61 4.74 -3.58 -1.72
N TYR A 62 5.45 -4.67 -1.46
CA TYR A 62 5.72 -5.15 -0.11
C TYR A 62 7.22 -5.40 0.04
N ALA A 63 7.96 -4.36 0.45
CA ALA A 63 9.41 -4.41 0.52
C ALA A 63 9.90 -5.40 1.60
N SER A 64 11.17 -5.80 1.49
CA SER A 64 11.78 -6.62 2.54
C SER A 64 11.95 -5.82 3.82
N VAL A 65 11.83 -6.50 4.97
CA VAL A 65 12.12 -5.90 6.28
C VAL A 65 13.56 -5.37 6.33
N ASN A 66 13.79 -4.36 7.16
CA ASN A 66 15.08 -3.68 7.27
C ASN A 66 16.23 -4.69 7.47
N PRO A 67 17.34 -4.58 6.71
CA PRO A 67 18.39 -5.58 6.72
C PRO A 67 19.18 -5.57 8.04
N HIS A 68 19.54 -6.76 8.53
CA HIS A 68 20.41 -6.94 9.71
C HIS A 68 21.60 -7.89 9.44
N ASN A 69 21.73 -8.37 8.20
CA ASN A 69 22.85 -9.18 7.74
C ASN A 69 23.07 -8.95 6.23
N LYS A 70 24.24 -9.35 5.72
CA LYS A 70 24.63 -9.11 4.32
C LYS A 70 23.66 -9.72 3.30
N SER A 71 23.18 -10.94 3.52
CA SER A 71 22.23 -11.59 2.60
C SER A 71 20.92 -10.81 2.46
N MET A 72 20.48 -10.13 3.51
CA MET A 72 19.28 -9.29 3.48
C MET A 72 19.53 -7.95 2.79
N ILE A 73 20.72 -7.38 2.91
CA ILE A 73 21.12 -6.18 2.16
C ILE A 73 20.96 -6.47 0.66
N ASP A 74 21.54 -7.58 0.18
CA ASP A 74 21.46 -7.97 -1.24
C ASP A 74 20.01 -8.18 -1.71
N LYS A 75 19.12 -8.66 -0.83
CA LYS A 75 17.69 -8.80 -1.13
C LYS A 75 16.98 -7.45 -1.23
N CYS A 76 17.30 -6.50 -0.33
CA CYS A 76 16.74 -5.16 -0.38
C CYS A 76 17.20 -4.41 -1.62
N ASP A 77 18.48 -4.51 -1.98
CA ASP A 77 19.03 -3.87 -3.17
C ASP A 77 18.40 -4.43 -4.45
N ARG A 78 18.29 -5.77 -4.56
CA ARG A 78 17.58 -6.40 -5.69
C ARG A 78 16.12 -5.94 -5.80
N PHE A 79 15.43 -5.74 -4.68
CA PHE A 79 14.06 -5.23 -4.69
C PHE A 79 13.98 -3.83 -5.32
N TYR A 80 14.85 -2.89 -4.92
CA TYR A 80 14.86 -1.54 -5.49
C TYR A 80 15.31 -1.51 -6.96
N ILE A 81 16.21 -2.41 -7.38
CA ILE A 81 16.57 -2.58 -8.80
C ILE A 81 15.34 -3.01 -9.61
N GLN A 82 14.62 -4.06 -9.18
CA GLN A 82 13.43 -4.53 -9.87
C GLN A 82 12.30 -3.49 -9.86
N LEU A 83 12.19 -2.70 -8.78
CA LEU A 83 11.24 -1.59 -8.71
C LEU A 83 11.58 -0.51 -9.74
N GLN A 84 12.87 -0.16 -9.89
CA GLN A 84 13.31 0.79 -10.91
C GLN A 84 12.99 0.29 -12.32
N GLU A 85 13.34 -0.97 -12.62
CA GLU A 85 13.02 -1.60 -13.91
C GLU A 85 11.51 -1.61 -14.19
N THR A 86 10.69 -1.73 -13.14
CA THR A 86 9.22 -1.68 -13.26
C THR A 86 8.76 -0.27 -13.63
N ILE A 87 9.30 0.77 -13.00
CA ILE A 87 9.02 2.17 -13.31
C ILE A 87 9.47 2.53 -14.73
N ASP A 88 10.65 2.09 -15.14
CA ASP A 88 11.22 2.42 -16.46
C ASP A 88 10.40 1.84 -17.62
N LYS A 89 9.67 0.74 -17.37
CA LYS A 89 8.73 0.12 -18.33
C LYS A 89 7.37 0.83 -18.39
N VAL A 90 7.06 1.75 -17.47
CA VAL A 90 5.80 2.49 -17.50
C VAL A 90 5.83 3.53 -18.62
N PRO A 91 4.76 3.67 -19.42
CA PRO A 91 4.68 4.73 -20.42
C PRO A 91 4.89 6.12 -19.80
N LYS A 92 5.72 6.96 -20.40
CA LYS A 92 6.12 8.27 -19.84
C LYS A 92 4.96 9.24 -19.58
N GLY A 93 3.83 9.07 -20.28
CA GLY A 93 2.63 9.89 -20.11
C GLY A 93 1.70 9.41 -18.99
N ASP A 94 1.96 8.23 -18.42
CA ASP A 94 1.16 7.72 -17.32
C ASP A 94 1.56 8.39 -15.99
N MET A 95 0.57 8.63 -15.15
CA MET A 95 0.82 8.94 -13.74
C MET A 95 1.21 7.65 -13.01
N ILE A 96 2.33 7.66 -12.28
CA ILE A 96 2.75 6.53 -11.45
C ILE A 96 2.31 6.78 -10.00
N ILE A 97 1.61 5.80 -9.42
CA ILE A 97 1.30 5.74 -7.99
C ILE A 97 2.03 4.52 -7.42
N LEU A 98 3.13 4.77 -6.71
CA LEU A 98 3.79 3.77 -5.87
C LEU A 98 3.10 3.74 -4.51
N MET A 99 2.63 2.58 -4.07
CA MET A 99 1.83 2.43 -2.85
C MET A 99 2.16 1.16 -2.08
N ASP A 100 1.61 1.07 -0.87
CA ASP A 100 1.75 -0.06 0.06
C ASP A 100 3.10 -0.06 0.83
N ASP A 101 3.40 -1.13 1.57
CA ASP A 101 4.42 -1.15 2.61
C ASP A 101 5.87 -1.29 2.08
N CYS A 102 6.59 -0.16 2.06
CA CYS A 102 8.02 -0.09 1.76
C CYS A 102 8.95 -0.52 2.92
N ASN A 103 8.41 -0.89 4.09
CA ASN A 103 9.19 -1.24 5.30
C ASN A 103 10.29 -0.20 5.64
N ALA A 104 10.01 1.07 5.34
CA ALA A 104 10.96 2.17 5.38
C ALA A 104 10.51 3.21 6.42
N ARG A 105 11.42 3.59 7.32
CA ARG A 105 11.24 4.72 8.23
C ARG A 105 12.11 5.84 7.66
N VAL A 106 11.50 6.87 7.08
CA VAL A 106 12.24 7.93 6.37
C VAL A 106 12.79 9.01 7.30
N GLY A 107 12.29 9.12 8.53
CA GLY A 107 12.79 10.08 9.50
C GLY A 107 12.10 11.44 9.41
N LYS A 108 11.53 11.93 10.53
CA LYS A 108 10.85 13.25 10.57
C LYS A 108 11.76 14.41 10.14
N GLN A 109 13.04 14.35 10.52
CA GLN A 109 14.01 15.41 10.23
C GLN A 109 14.34 15.53 8.74
N GLU A 110 14.15 14.48 7.95
CA GLU A 110 14.44 14.53 6.51
C GLU A 110 13.48 15.46 5.75
N HIS A 111 12.33 15.79 6.33
CA HIS A 111 11.49 16.85 5.77
C HIS A 111 12.24 18.20 5.70
N LEU A 112 13.19 18.47 6.60
CA LEU A 112 13.95 19.72 6.61
C LEU A 112 15.02 19.76 5.53
N THR A 113 15.58 18.61 5.15
CA THR A 113 16.67 18.47 4.18
C THR A 113 16.16 18.20 2.76
N VAL A 114 15.13 17.36 2.64
CA VAL A 114 14.52 16.93 1.38
C VAL A 114 12.97 17.05 1.43
N PRO A 115 12.40 18.24 1.73
CA PRO A 115 10.95 18.46 1.85
C PRO A 115 10.17 18.07 0.61
N GLN A 116 10.86 18.03 -0.54
CA GLN A 116 10.27 17.56 -1.77
C GLN A 116 9.92 16.07 -1.67
N VAL A 117 10.78 15.23 -1.11
CA VAL A 117 10.60 13.75 -1.07
C VAL A 117 9.86 13.34 0.19
N VAL A 118 10.20 13.94 1.32
CA VAL A 118 9.67 13.56 2.63
C VAL A 118 8.66 14.60 3.10
N GLY A 119 7.43 14.15 3.30
CA GLY A 119 6.35 15.00 3.85
C GLY A 119 6.56 15.35 5.32
N PRO A 120 5.87 16.39 5.84
CA PRO A 120 6.06 16.90 7.20
C PRO A 120 5.59 15.95 8.31
N HIS A 121 4.85 14.90 7.95
CA HIS A 121 4.25 13.92 8.86
C HIS A 121 5.01 12.60 8.93
N ALA A 122 6.24 12.54 8.42
CA ALA A 122 7.10 11.38 8.64
C ALA A 122 7.27 11.16 10.16
N VAL A 123 7.08 9.91 10.58
CA VAL A 123 7.30 9.47 11.95
C VAL A 123 8.70 8.86 12.01
N ASP A 124 9.23 8.72 13.22
CA ASP A 124 10.41 7.91 13.53
C ASP A 124 11.78 8.46 13.16
N VAL A 125 12.80 7.70 13.57
CA VAL A 125 14.19 7.83 13.14
C VAL A 125 14.38 7.10 11.82
N LYS A 126 15.15 7.72 10.92
CA LYS A 126 15.46 7.16 9.61
C LYS A 126 16.17 5.80 9.75
N ASN A 127 15.67 4.78 9.05
CA ASN A 127 16.32 3.48 8.95
C ASN A 127 16.96 3.28 7.57
N GLU A 128 17.63 2.14 7.40
CA GLU A 128 18.41 1.81 6.21
C GLU A 128 17.55 1.59 4.95
N ASN A 129 16.33 1.06 5.10
CA ASN A 129 15.31 1.09 4.04
C ASN A 129 14.79 2.51 3.75
N GLY A 130 14.74 3.38 4.76
CA GLY A 130 14.40 4.80 4.63
C GLY A 130 15.39 5.56 3.76
N ASN A 131 16.69 5.32 3.94
CA ASN A 131 17.73 5.85 3.04
C ASN A 131 17.46 5.44 1.59
N ARG A 132 17.28 4.13 1.34
CA ARG A 132 17.01 3.60 -0.01
C ARG A 132 15.76 4.22 -0.63
N LEU A 133 14.68 4.37 0.13
CA LEU A 133 13.45 4.95 -0.37
C LEU A 133 13.63 6.42 -0.75
N ILE A 134 14.33 7.20 0.08
CA ILE A 134 14.62 8.60 -0.21
C ILE A 134 15.48 8.72 -1.47
N ASP A 135 16.57 7.95 -1.57
CA ASP A 135 17.48 7.97 -2.72
C ASP A 135 16.76 7.54 -4.01
N PHE A 136 15.91 6.52 -3.93
CA PHE A 136 15.06 6.08 -5.03
C PHE A 136 14.12 7.20 -5.49
N CYS A 137 13.43 7.86 -4.57
CA CYS A 137 12.54 8.97 -4.90
C CYS A 137 13.29 10.20 -5.43
N LEU A 138 14.50 10.49 -4.95
CA LEU A 138 15.34 11.56 -5.47
C LEU A 138 15.80 11.26 -6.91
N THR A 139 16.17 10.01 -7.17
CA THR A 139 16.62 9.57 -8.51
C THR A 139 15.50 9.67 -9.54
N ASN A 140 14.26 9.31 -9.15
CA ASN A 140 13.10 9.33 -10.04
C ASN A 140 12.42 10.71 -10.17
N LYS A 141 12.96 11.76 -9.56
CA LYS A 141 12.33 13.09 -9.53
C LYS A 141 12.53 13.98 -10.75
N ASN A 142 13.31 13.51 -11.74
CA ASN A 142 13.66 14.30 -12.92
C ASN A 142 12.66 14.24 -14.08
N SER A 143 11.49 13.61 -13.91
CA SER A 143 10.42 13.74 -14.91
C SER A 143 9.75 15.10 -14.78
N ALA A 144 10.10 16.04 -15.66
CA ALA A 144 9.41 17.31 -15.75
C ALA A 144 7.97 17.09 -16.24
N ILE A 145 7.01 17.81 -15.68
CA ILE A 145 5.59 17.71 -16.09
C ILE A 145 5.20 18.98 -16.84
N GLN A 146 4.17 18.94 -17.68
CA GLN A 146 3.70 20.14 -18.37
C GLN A 146 2.61 20.85 -17.54
N ASP A 147 2.63 22.17 -17.56
CA ASP A 147 1.46 22.95 -17.15
C ASP A 147 0.37 22.92 -18.23
N LYS A 148 -0.76 23.60 -18.01
CA LYS A 148 -1.88 23.64 -18.96
C LYS A 148 -1.58 24.33 -20.30
N ASN A 149 -0.46 25.06 -20.37
CA ASN A 149 0.00 25.76 -21.56
C ASN A 149 1.23 25.05 -22.16
N ASP A 150 1.36 23.75 -21.91
CA ASP A 150 2.47 22.89 -22.36
C ASP A 150 3.87 23.31 -21.86
N LYS A 151 3.96 24.23 -20.89
CA LYS A 151 5.24 24.67 -20.36
C LYS A 151 5.78 23.68 -19.36
N LEU A 152 7.06 23.34 -19.53
CA LEU A 152 7.76 22.37 -18.71
C LEU A 152 7.97 22.88 -17.27
N LEU A 153 7.39 22.18 -16.30
CA LEU A 153 7.54 22.38 -14.86
C LEU A 153 8.55 21.37 -14.31
N ILE A 154 9.71 21.90 -13.95
CA ILE A 154 10.82 21.12 -13.38
C ILE A 154 10.84 21.26 -11.84
N ASN A 155 10.38 22.40 -11.32
CA ASN A 155 10.36 22.70 -9.90
C ASN A 155 9.26 21.92 -9.15
N PHE A 156 9.61 21.27 -8.05
CA PHE A 156 8.69 20.44 -7.26
C PHE A 156 7.44 21.17 -6.75
N ARG A 157 7.56 22.41 -6.29
CA ARG A 157 6.40 23.19 -5.81
C ARG A 157 5.43 23.44 -6.95
N ASN A 158 5.94 23.88 -8.10
CA ASN A 158 5.13 24.07 -9.30
C ASN A 158 4.52 22.74 -9.78
N LYS A 159 5.24 21.62 -9.67
CA LYS A 159 4.69 20.29 -9.97
C LYS A 159 3.52 19.97 -9.04
N LEU A 160 3.69 20.12 -7.73
CA LEU A 160 2.63 19.88 -6.75
C LEU A 160 1.43 20.80 -6.95
N ASP A 161 1.65 22.08 -7.20
CA ASP A 161 0.57 23.04 -7.44
C ASP A 161 -0.18 22.70 -8.72
N ARG A 162 0.53 22.32 -9.79
CA ARG A 162 -0.08 21.84 -11.02
C ARG A 162 -0.87 20.55 -10.82
N TRP A 163 -0.36 19.62 -10.01
CA TRP A 163 -1.07 18.40 -9.63
C TRP A 163 -2.34 18.70 -8.84
N LYS A 164 -2.25 19.60 -7.84
CA LYS A 164 -3.39 20.05 -7.06
C LYS A 164 -4.47 20.67 -7.96
N GLU A 165 -4.07 21.60 -8.84
CA GLU A 165 -4.96 22.22 -9.85
C GLU A 165 -5.65 21.14 -10.69
N TYR A 166 -4.87 20.23 -11.27
CA TYR A 166 -5.37 19.15 -12.12
C TYR A 166 -6.37 18.23 -11.40
N PHE A 167 -6.05 17.80 -10.17
CA PHE A 167 -6.93 16.92 -9.40
C PHE A 167 -8.21 17.62 -8.96
N CYS A 168 -8.13 18.89 -8.57
CA CYS A 168 -9.31 19.66 -8.24
C CYS A 168 -10.26 19.78 -9.43
N GLU A 169 -9.73 20.01 -10.64
CA GLU A 169 -10.51 20.05 -11.88
C GLU A 169 -11.10 18.68 -12.25
N LEU A 170 -10.34 17.60 -12.06
CA LEU A 170 -10.75 16.25 -12.48
C LEU A 170 -11.72 15.58 -11.51
N LEU A 171 -11.47 15.67 -10.20
CA LEU A 171 -12.19 14.90 -9.17
C LEU A 171 -13.29 15.70 -8.47
N ASN A 172 -13.23 17.03 -8.46
CA ASN A 172 -14.27 17.88 -7.86
C ASN A 172 -15.22 18.45 -8.92
N VAL A 173 -15.50 17.69 -9.97
CA VAL A 173 -16.57 18.02 -10.90
C VAL A 173 -17.89 17.74 -10.20
N ASN A 174 -18.82 18.70 -10.23
CA ASN A 174 -20.21 18.48 -9.82
C ASN A 174 -20.85 17.43 -10.74
N SER A 175 -20.61 16.16 -10.46
CA SER A 175 -21.24 15.05 -11.16
C SER A 175 -22.68 14.93 -10.67
N VAL A 176 -23.63 15.12 -11.58
CA VAL A 176 -25.04 14.80 -11.33
C VAL A 176 -25.15 13.28 -11.41
N VAL A 177 -25.00 12.61 -10.26
CA VAL A 177 -25.25 11.18 -10.17
C VAL A 177 -26.74 10.96 -10.29
N ASP A 178 -27.19 10.29 -11.36
CA ASP A 178 -28.58 9.88 -11.51
C ASP A 178 -28.98 9.00 -10.30
N PRO A 179 -29.97 9.41 -9.48
CA PRO A 179 -30.42 8.64 -8.33
C PRO A 179 -30.85 7.20 -8.70
N TYR A 180 -31.32 6.97 -9.94
CA TYR A 180 -31.71 5.64 -10.40
C TYR A 180 -30.52 4.70 -10.63
N LEU A 181 -29.31 5.22 -10.93
CA LEU A 181 -28.12 4.39 -11.12
C LEU A 181 -27.63 3.78 -9.80
N ILE A 182 -27.77 4.50 -8.68
CA ILE A 182 -27.34 4.02 -7.35
C ILE A 182 -28.13 2.76 -6.96
N HIS A 183 -29.42 2.71 -7.27
CA HIS A 183 -30.27 1.54 -7.01
C HIS A 183 -29.95 0.32 -7.89
N GLN A 184 -29.24 0.50 -9.01
CA GLN A 184 -28.84 -0.60 -9.90
C GLN A 184 -27.47 -1.20 -9.52
N ILE A 185 -26.71 -0.53 -8.65
CA ILE A 185 -25.45 -1.05 -8.13
C ILE A 185 -25.79 -2.14 -7.10
N SER A 186 -25.73 -3.41 -7.51
CA SER A 186 -25.79 -4.53 -6.57
C SER A 186 -24.56 -4.49 -5.67
N ILE A 187 -24.73 -4.00 -4.44
CA ILE A 187 -23.73 -4.11 -3.37
C ILE A 187 -23.54 -5.62 -3.10
N PRO A 188 -22.31 -6.16 -3.14
CA PRO A 188 -22.07 -7.52 -2.72
C PRO A 188 -22.44 -7.64 -1.24
N SER A 189 -23.59 -8.25 -0.94
CA SER A 189 -23.97 -8.58 0.42
C SER A 189 -23.10 -9.74 0.89
N THR A 190 -22.45 -9.60 2.05
CA THR A 190 -21.90 -10.75 2.77
C THR A 190 -23.01 -11.77 3.00
N SER A 191 -22.69 -13.07 2.93
CA SER A 191 -23.66 -14.12 3.26
C SER A 191 -24.20 -13.88 4.67
N THR A 192 -25.45 -14.30 4.92
CA THR A 192 -26.05 -14.19 6.26
C THR A 192 -25.14 -14.80 7.33
N GLU A 193 -24.46 -15.91 7.01
CA GLU A 193 -23.50 -16.58 7.88
C GLU A 193 -22.25 -15.73 8.20
N GLU A 194 -21.66 -15.06 7.21
CA GLU A 194 -20.49 -14.19 7.43
C GLU A 194 -20.87 -12.92 8.17
N ARG A 195 -22.06 -12.37 7.90
CA ARG A 195 -22.59 -11.23 8.64
C ARG A 195 -22.84 -11.59 10.10
N ASP A 196 -23.39 -12.78 10.36
CA ASP A 196 -23.64 -13.26 11.72
C ASP A 196 -22.32 -13.57 12.45
N ARG A 197 -21.31 -14.13 11.76
CA ARG A 197 -19.95 -14.28 12.32
C ARG A 197 -19.34 -12.94 12.70
N GLN A 198 -19.40 -11.95 11.81
CA GLN A 198 -18.88 -10.60 12.03
C GLN A 198 -19.73 -9.74 12.97
N SER A 199 -20.83 -10.26 13.51
CA SER A 199 -21.67 -9.57 14.49
C SER A 199 -21.41 -10.02 15.94
N LYS A 200 -20.73 -11.17 16.12
CA LYS A 200 -20.47 -11.73 17.43
C LYS A 200 -19.13 -11.21 17.98
N PRO A 201 -19.06 -10.92 19.29
CA PRO A 201 -17.80 -10.53 19.90
C PRO A 201 -16.76 -11.66 19.79
N PRO A 202 -15.47 -11.32 19.67
CA PRO A 202 -14.41 -12.31 19.51
C PRO A 202 -14.30 -13.19 20.76
N THR A 203 -14.17 -14.49 20.55
CA THR A 203 -14.00 -15.47 21.62
C THR A 203 -12.56 -15.53 22.12
N LEU A 204 -12.37 -16.01 23.36
CA LEU A 204 -11.04 -16.27 23.94
C LEU A 204 -10.19 -17.19 23.05
N GLU A 205 -10.80 -18.21 22.45
CA GLU A 205 -10.14 -19.17 21.56
C GLU A 205 -9.68 -18.51 20.25
N GLU A 206 -10.52 -17.67 19.63
CA GLU A 206 -10.14 -16.92 18.42
C GLU A 206 -8.97 -15.96 18.68
N ILE A 207 -8.95 -15.30 19.83
CA ILE A 207 -7.85 -14.41 20.21
C ILE A 207 -6.58 -15.24 20.45
N GLU A 208 -6.68 -16.39 21.11
CA GLU A 208 -5.53 -17.26 21.36
C GLU A 208 -4.93 -17.81 20.06
N GLU A 209 -5.79 -18.28 19.15
CA GLU A 209 -5.37 -18.75 17.83
C GLU A 209 -4.74 -17.63 17.01
N THR A 210 -5.31 -16.42 17.07
CA THR A 210 -4.78 -15.25 16.38
C THR A 210 -3.40 -14.88 16.93
N LEU A 211 -3.25 -14.82 18.25
CA LEU A 211 -1.95 -14.58 18.90
C LEU A 211 -0.93 -15.63 18.46
N LYS A 212 -1.26 -16.94 18.51
CA LYS A 212 -0.37 -18.02 18.04
C LYS A 212 0.09 -17.82 16.60
N GLN A 213 -0.79 -17.33 15.73
CA GLN A 213 -0.51 -17.07 14.31
C GLN A 213 0.36 -15.82 14.05
N MET A 214 0.48 -14.90 15.01
CA MET A 214 1.32 -13.70 14.85
C MET A 214 2.80 -14.09 14.67
N ARG A 215 3.59 -13.29 13.96
CA ARG A 215 5.03 -13.53 13.81
C ARG A 215 5.81 -12.94 14.97
N ASN A 216 6.76 -13.70 15.47
CA ASN A 216 7.72 -13.26 16.49
C ASN A 216 8.74 -12.28 15.89
N ARG A 217 9.37 -11.47 16.73
CA ARG A 217 10.45 -10.52 16.37
C ARG A 217 10.05 -9.45 15.36
N LYS A 218 8.77 -9.11 15.31
CA LYS A 218 8.31 -7.88 14.64
C LYS A 218 8.64 -6.68 15.53
N ALA A 219 8.95 -5.54 14.91
CA ALA A 219 9.10 -4.29 15.63
C ALA A 219 7.79 -3.97 16.37
N SER A 220 7.91 -3.55 17.62
CA SER A 220 6.79 -2.98 18.38
C SER A 220 6.33 -1.68 17.73
N GLY A 221 5.07 -1.31 17.99
CA GLY A 221 4.59 0.03 17.69
C GLY A 221 5.19 1.06 18.66
N ASN A 222 4.67 2.28 18.62
CA ASN A 222 5.07 3.35 19.56
C ASN A 222 4.72 3.03 21.03
N ASP A 223 3.96 1.96 21.27
CA ASP A 223 3.59 1.44 22.59
C ASP A 223 4.65 0.49 23.18
N ASP A 224 5.69 0.14 22.42
CA ASP A 224 6.70 -0.86 22.77
C ASP A 224 6.14 -2.27 23.07
N ILE A 225 4.90 -2.54 22.65
CA ILE A 225 4.25 -3.84 22.82
C ILE A 225 4.52 -4.70 21.58
N SER A 226 5.34 -5.73 21.74
CA SER A 226 5.60 -6.69 20.68
C SER A 226 4.68 -7.91 20.77
N ALA A 227 4.49 -8.60 19.64
CA ALA A 227 3.76 -9.86 19.60
C ALA A 227 4.37 -10.94 20.53
N ASP A 228 5.68 -10.87 20.77
CA ASP A 228 6.39 -11.79 21.66
C ASP A 228 5.96 -11.60 23.13
N ILE A 229 5.78 -10.34 23.56
CA ILE A 229 5.32 -10.01 24.91
C ILE A 229 3.88 -10.50 25.12
N LEU A 230 3.00 -10.26 24.13
CA LEU A 230 1.61 -10.70 24.20
C LEU A 230 1.48 -12.23 24.28
N LYS A 231 2.32 -12.95 23.53
CA LYS A 231 2.38 -14.42 23.59
C LYS A 231 2.93 -14.95 24.91
N ALA A 232 3.99 -14.33 25.43
CA ALA A 232 4.62 -14.76 26.67
C ALA A 232 3.72 -14.53 27.90
N GLY A 233 2.79 -13.58 27.81
CA GLY A 233 1.85 -13.23 28.88
C GLY A 233 0.81 -14.29 29.24
N GLY A 234 0.63 -15.32 28.39
CA GLY A 234 -0.24 -16.47 28.68
C GLY A 234 -1.70 -16.10 28.96
N LEU A 235 -2.38 -16.96 29.72
CA LEU A 235 -3.80 -16.83 30.08
C LEU A 235 -4.21 -15.46 30.68
N PRO A 236 -3.43 -14.84 31.58
CA PRO A 236 -3.76 -13.52 32.12
C PRO A 236 -3.86 -12.43 31.04
N VAL A 237 -2.88 -12.36 30.14
CA VAL A 237 -2.89 -11.39 29.03
C VAL A 237 -3.98 -11.71 28.03
N LEU A 238 -4.23 -12.99 27.77
CA LEU A 238 -5.31 -13.43 26.90
C LEU A 238 -6.70 -12.99 27.41
N LYS A 239 -6.96 -13.14 28.72
CA LYS A 239 -8.20 -12.68 29.35
C LYS A 239 -8.35 -11.16 29.30
N TRP A 240 -7.27 -10.44 29.59
CA TRP A 240 -7.25 -8.98 29.51
C TRP A 240 -7.52 -8.47 28.09
N LEU A 241 -6.92 -9.08 27.06
CA LEU A 241 -7.20 -8.74 25.66
C LEU A 241 -8.65 -9.03 25.28
N HIS A 242 -9.20 -10.15 25.73
CA HIS A 242 -10.61 -10.49 25.48
C HIS A 242 -11.56 -9.48 26.13
N GLU A 243 -11.31 -9.07 27.37
CA GLU A 243 -12.10 -8.03 28.04
C GLU A 243 -12.07 -6.71 27.24
N ILE A 244 -10.89 -6.28 26.78
CA ILE A 244 -10.76 -5.07 25.96
C ILE A 244 -11.50 -5.20 24.63
N PHE A 245 -11.33 -6.31 23.91
CA PHE A 245 -11.98 -6.47 22.61
C PHE A 245 -13.50 -6.59 22.72
N VAL A 246 -14.02 -7.21 23.77
CA VAL A 246 -15.46 -7.26 24.04
C VAL A 246 -16.01 -5.89 24.43
N ASP A 247 -15.25 -5.06 25.14
CA ASP A 247 -15.67 -3.70 25.52
C ASP A 247 -15.73 -2.74 24.31
N ILE A 248 -14.84 -2.94 23.33
CA ILE A 248 -14.77 -2.11 22.11
C ILE A 248 -15.78 -2.54 21.03
N TRP A 249 -16.15 -3.82 21.01
CA TRP A 249 -17.01 -4.43 20.00
C TRP A 249 -18.48 -4.01 20.09
#